data_AF-A0A497AYY0-F1
#
_entry.id   AF-A0A497AYY0-F1
#
_cell.length_a   1.000
_cell.length_b   1.000
_cell.length_c   1.000
_cell.angle_alpha   90.00
_cell.angle_beta   90.00
_cell.angle_gamma   90.00
#
_symmetry.space_group_name_H-M   'P 1'
#
loop_
_entity.id
_entity.type
_entity.pdbx_description
1 polymer ?
#
loop_
_entity_poly.entity_id
_entity_poly.type
_entity_poly.pdbx_seq_one_letter_code
_entity_poly.pdbx_strand_id
1 'polypeptide(L)'
;MTLTNSGKDWLAQNAGVNNCFASSGVSYKDLEGNSHTGSTTDVAAMLVVASLLGYPYTTKEIVNGKSYEDFVKANGYDLDIEDVKTVCELQEATTPYCAAVATPTTTPTVTPTPTTKCEWFSDHMPIKSVDIMDLVEAYLGIRDLGWAVTAMDIMGAVAYYLDNKSEGDALTGCSL
;
A
#
# COMPACT_ATOMS: atom_id res chain seq x y z
N MET A 1 -8.37 13.75 3.55
CA MET A 1 -7.82 15.11 3.24
C MET A 1 -7.23 14.98 1.84
N THR A 2 -6.28 15.77 1.32
CA THR A 2 -5.73 15.49 -0.04
C THR A 2 -4.23 15.67 -0.07
N LEU A 3 -3.50 14.60 -0.36
CA LEU A 3 -2.05 14.52 -0.56
C LEU A 3 -1.39 15.84 -1.00
N THR A 4 -0.52 16.38 -0.16
CA THR A 4 0.12 17.69 -0.43
C THR A 4 1.14 17.61 -1.56
N ASN A 5 1.52 18.76 -2.11
CA ASN A 5 2.64 18.83 -3.04
C ASN A 5 3.95 18.32 -2.40
N SER A 6 4.19 18.63 -1.12
CA SER A 6 5.36 18.12 -0.39
C SER A 6 5.32 16.60 -0.21
N GLY A 7 4.14 16.02 0.04
CA GLY A 7 3.93 14.57 0.08
C GLY A 7 4.17 13.92 -1.28
N LYS A 8 3.66 14.50 -2.36
CA LYS A 8 3.92 14.02 -3.74
C LYS A 8 5.40 14.09 -4.09
N ASP A 9 6.07 15.20 -3.79
CA ASP A 9 7.50 15.35 -4.04
C ASP A 9 8.33 14.33 -3.27
N TRP A 10 7.96 14.08 -2.01
CA TRP A 10 8.60 13.08 -1.17
C TRP A 10 8.43 11.68 -1.76
N LEU A 11 7.22 11.31 -2.18
CA LEU A 11 6.94 10.01 -2.80
C LEU A 11 7.71 9.86 -4.11
N ALA A 12 7.77 10.89 -4.94
CA ALA A 12 8.46 10.81 -6.21
C ALA A 12 9.98 10.64 -6.02
N GLN A 13 10.56 11.30 -5.02
CA GLN A 13 12.00 11.23 -4.72
C GLN A 13 12.44 9.94 -4.01
N ASN A 14 11.62 9.43 -3.08
CA ASN A 14 11.99 8.29 -2.24
C ASN A 14 11.39 6.98 -2.73
N ALA A 15 10.20 7.03 -3.33
CA ALA A 15 9.40 5.91 -3.79
C ALA A 15 9.09 5.99 -5.29
N GLY A 16 9.94 6.65 -6.06
CA GLY A 16 9.80 6.81 -7.49
C GLY A 16 11.07 6.42 -8.25
N VAL A 17 10.98 6.43 -9.58
CA VAL A 17 12.12 6.23 -10.49
C VAL A 17 12.43 7.56 -11.15
N ASN A 18 13.69 8.00 -11.07
CA ASN A 18 14.14 9.30 -11.57
C ASN A 18 13.34 10.49 -11.01
N ASN A 19 12.94 10.44 -9.74
CA ASN A 19 12.10 11.44 -9.07
C ASN A 19 10.66 11.55 -9.62
N CYS A 20 10.14 10.49 -10.24
CA CYS A 20 8.78 10.42 -10.72
C CYS A 20 8.05 9.20 -10.19
N PHE A 21 6.73 9.33 -10.10
CA PHE A 21 5.87 8.19 -9.83
C PHE A 21 6.08 7.15 -10.93
N ALA A 22 6.24 5.90 -10.52
CA ALA A 22 6.63 4.82 -11.40
C ALA A 22 5.70 3.63 -11.18
N SER A 23 5.22 3.04 -12.28
CA SER A 23 4.38 1.84 -12.23
C SER A 23 5.17 0.57 -11.91
N SER A 24 6.50 0.62 -11.93
CA SER A 24 7.39 -0.47 -11.53
C SER A 24 8.80 0.04 -11.23
N GLY A 25 9.64 -0.84 -10.68
CA GLY A 25 11.07 -0.58 -10.48
C GLY A 25 11.42 0.15 -9.18
N VAL A 26 10.45 0.38 -8.30
CA VAL A 26 10.65 0.97 -6.97
C VAL A 26 10.99 -0.14 -5.98
N SER A 27 12.17 -0.09 -5.37
CA SER A 27 12.54 -1.02 -4.30
C SER A 27 12.05 -0.52 -2.95
N TYR A 28 11.36 -1.38 -2.21
CA TYR A 28 10.82 -1.07 -0.88
C TYR A 28 10.90 -2.29 0.03
N LYS A 29 10.63 -2.11 1.33
CA LYS A 29 10.55 -3.16 2.34
C LYS A 29 9.12 -3.26 2.86
N ASP A 30 8.67 -4.49 3.07
CA ASP A 30 7.47 -4.74 3.85
C ASP A 30 7.75 -4.53 5.35
N LEU A 31 6.70 -4.62 6.18
CA LEU A 31 6.84 -4.42 7.62
C LEU A 31 7.49 -5.60 8.34
N GLU A 32 7.69 -6.72 7.66
CA GLU A 32 8.49 -7.86 8.12
C GLU A 32 9.99 -7.64 7.84
N GLY A 33 10.34 -6.67 6.99
CA GLY A 33 11.70 -6.30 6.59
C GLY A 33 12.18 -6.96 5.29
N ASN A 34 11.32 -7.70 4.58
CA ASN A 34 11.66 -8.30 3.30
C ASN A 34 11.63 -7.25 2.19
N SER A 35 12.57 -7.36 1.24
CA SER A 35 12.66 -6.42 0.12
C SER A 35 11.78 -6.87 -1.04
N HIS A 36 11.10 -5.90 -1.64
CA HIS A 36 10.19 -6.05 -2.77
C HIS A 36 10.58 -5.07 -3.88
N THR A 37 10.06 -5.31 -5.08
CA THR A 37 10.10 -4.36 -6.20
C THR A 37 8.69 -4.17 -6.72
N GLY A 38 8.24 -2.92 -6.76
CA GLY A 38 6.87 -2.57 -7.08
C GLY A 38 6.76 -1.16 -7.67
N SER A 39 5.59 -0.57 -7.47
CA SER A 39 5.24 0.77 -7.93
C SER A 39 5.33 1.83 -6.82
N THR A 40 5.16 3.10 -7.17
CA THR A 40 4.99 4.18 -6.18
C THR A 40 3.70 4.01 -5.38
N THR A 41 2.65 3.50 -6.03
CA THR A 41 1.37 3.17 -5.39
C THR A 41 1.55 2.09 -4.32
N ASP A 42 2.33 1.05 -4.58
CA ASP A 42 2.58 -0.04 -3.62
C ASP A 42 3.24 0.51 -2.34
N VAL A 43 4.21 1.42 -2.50
CA VAL A 43 4.86 2.09 -1.36
C VAL A 43 3.87 2.97 -0.60
N ALA A 44 3.02 3.73 -1.29
CA ALA A 44 1.96 4.52 -0.65
C ALA A 44 0.99 3.64 0.13
N ALA A 45 0.58 2.49 -0.43
CA ALA A 45 -0.27 1.53 0.24
C ALA A 45 0.43 0.94 1.49
N MET A 46 1.71 0.59 1.40
CA MET A 46 2.48 0.10 2.56
C MET A 46 2.63 1.16 3.68
N LEU A 47 2.76 2.44 3.33
CA LEU A 47 2.73 3.54 4.30
C LEU A 47 1.38 3.61 5.04
N VAL A 48 0.26 3.42 4.34
CA VAL A 48 -1.07 3.32 4.97
C VAL A 48 -1.16 2.10 5.87
N VAL A 49 -0.68 0.93 5.45
CA VAL A 49 -0.66 -0.28 6.30
C VAL A 49 0.14 -0.04 7.58
N ALA A 50 1.30 0.62 7.49
CA ALA A 50 2.10 1.00 8.66
C ALA A 50 1.32 1.92 9.62
N SER A 51 0.56 2.89 9.07
CA SER A 51 -0.33 3.76 9.85
C SER A 51 -1.43 2.98 10.57
N LEU A 52 -2.06 2.02 9.87
CA LEU A 52 -3.16 1.21 10.41
C LEU A 52 -2.69 0.31 11.57
N LEU A 53 -1.48 -0.23 11.46
CA LEU A 53 -0.90 -1.09 12.48
C LEU A 53 -0.32 -0.31 13.67
N GLY A 54 0.01 0.96 13.50
CA GLY A 54 0.55 1.83 14.56
C GLY A 54 1.96 1.45 15.01
N TYR A 55 2.39 1.92 16.19
CA TYR A 55 3.71 1.59 16.74
C TYR A 55 3.82 0.07 17.05
N PRO A 56 4.93 -0.61 16.73
CA PRO A 56 6.23 -0.08 16.26
C PRO A 56 6.36 0.10 14.74
N TYR A 57 5.32 -0.24 13.96
CA TYR A 57 5.38 -0.30 12.51
C TYR A 57 5.56 1.05 11.82
N THR A 58 5.05 2.13 12.42
CA THR A 58 5.21 3.52 11.92
C THR A 58 6.68 3.97 11.78
N THR A 59 7.58 3.35 12.54
CA THR A 59 9.02 3.67 12.58
C THR A 59 9.88 2.75 11.70
N LYS A 60 9.31 1.68 11.14
CA LYS A 60 10.06 0.74 10.30
C LYS A 60 10.43 1.38 8.97
N GLU A 61 11.62 1.05 8.48
CA GLU A 61 12.05 1.44 7.15
C GLU A 61 11.16 0.75 6.10
N ILE A 62 10.54 1.55 5.24
CA ILE A 62 9.71 1.10 4.12
C ILE A 62 10.42 1.41 2.80
N VAL A 63 11.02 2.59 2.64
CA VAL A 63 11.60 2.96 1.33
C VAL A 63 12.80 3.88 1.49
N ASN A 64 13.92 3.56 0.84
CA ASN A 64 15.13 4.39 0.82
C ASN A 64 15.60 4.89 2.22
N GLY A 65 15.61 4.01 3.22
CA GLY A 65 15.96 4.40 4.60
C GLY A 65 14.90 5.26 5.31
N LYS A 66 13.69 5.39 4.76
CA LYS A 66 12.58 6.19 5.29
C LYS A 66 11.42 5.35 5.77
N SER A 67 10.76 5.87 6.80
CA SER A 67 9.58 5.29 7.45
C SER A 67 8.29 6.07 7.13
N TYR A 68 7.16 5.56 7.63
CA TYR A 68 5.89 6.29 7.64
C TYR A 68 6.00 7.63 8.36
N GLU A 69 6.66 7.68 9.52
CA GLU A 69 6.82 8.93 10.26
C GLU A 69 7.65 9.98 9.48
N ASP A 70 8.60 9.53 8.67
CA ASP A 70 9.36 10.44 7.80
C ASP A 70 8.50 11.02 6.67
N PHE A 71 7.55 10.23 6.13
CA PHE A 71 6.55 10.71 5.20
C PHE A 71 5.64 11.75 5.86
N VAL A 72 5.08 11.45 7.05
CA VAL A 72 4.16 12.37 7.75
C VAL A 72 4.82 13.71 8.05
N LYS A 73 6.10 13.72 8.44
CA LYS A 73 6.87 14.97 8.62
C LYS A 73 6.97 15.81 7.35
N ALA A 74 7.04 15.18 6.18
CA ALA A 74 7.11 15.87 4.90
C ALA A 74 5.73 16.31 4.38
N ASN A 75 4.70 15.48 4.58
CA ASN A 75 3.34 15.75 4.12
C ASN A 75 2.56 16.69 5.03
N GLY A 76 2.91 16.74 6.33
CA GLY A 76 2.27 17.57 7.35
C GLY A 76 1.03 16.93 8.01
N TYR A 77 0.56 15.79 7.51
CA TYR A 77 -0.51 14.97 8.08
C TYR A 77 -0.42 13.53 7.56
N ASP A 78 -1.24 12.64 8.13
CA ASP A 78 -1.26 11.21 7.86
C ASP A 78 -1.78 10.89 6.45
N LEU A 79 -1.11 9.95 5.76
CA LEU A 79 -1.62 9.39 4.51
C LEU A 79 -2.87 8.55 4.81
N ASP A 80 -3.98 8.79 4.10
CA ASP A 80 -5.18 7.97 4.20
C ASP A 80 -5.34 7.02 2.98
N ILE A 81 -6.30 6.09 3.07
CA ILE A 81 -6.56 5.10 2.00
C ILE A 81 -6.92 5.82 0.67
N GLU A 82 -7.63 6.95 0.70
CA GLU A 82 -8.02 7.66 -0.52
C GLU A 82 -6.84 8.40 -1.18
N ASP A 83 -5.85 8.81 -0.40
CA ASP A 83 -4.61 9.38 -0.93
C ASP A 83 -3.83 8.35 -1.79
N VAL A 84 -3.91 7.05 -1.48
CA VAL A 84 -3.28 5.98 -2.30
C VAL A 84 -3.87 5.95 -3.70
N LYS A 85 -5.19 6.12 -3.83
CA LYS A 85 -5.84 6.22 -5.13
C LYS A 85 -5.37 7.44 -5.91
N THR A 86 -5.20 8.58 -5.23
CA THR A 86 -4.63 9.78 -5.84
C THR A 86 -3.22 9.54 -6.37
N VAL A 87 -2.38 8.79 -5.63
CA VAL A 87 -1.04 8.38 -6.09
C VAL A 87 -1.14 7.51 -7.34
N CYS A 88 -2.03 6.52 -7.35
CA CYS A 88 -2.25 5.65 -8.52
C CYS A 88 -2.68 6.43 -9.76
N GLU A 89 -3.65 7.35 -9.62
CA GLU A 89 -4.11 8.18 -10.74
C GLU A 89 -2.99 9.07 -11.31
N LEU A 90 -2.14 9.62 -10.45
CA LEU A 90 -0.99 10.44 -10.85
C LEU A 90 0.17 9.61 -11.41
N GLN A 91 0.29 8.33 -11.01
CA GLN A 91 1.26 7.38 -11.56
C GLN A 91 0.87 6.94 -12.97
N GLU A 92 -0.41 6.63 -13.18
CA GLU A 92 -0.95 6.10 -14.45
C GLU A 92 -1.36 7.20 -15.45
N ALA A 93 -1.26 8.47 -15.06
CA ALA A 93 -1.51 9.59 -15.96
C ALA A 93 -0.59 9.54 -17.19
N THR A 94 -1.06 10.07 -18.34
CA THR A 94 -0.27 10.16 -19.59
C THR A 94 1.11 10.77 -19.38
N THR A 95 1.24 11.67 -18.40
CA THR A 95 2.52 12.13 -17.89
C THR A 95 2.51 11.90 -16.38
N PRO A 96 3.28 10.93 -15.87
CA PRO A 96 3.32 10.66 -14.43
C PRO A 96 3.79 11.89 -13.65
N TYR A 97 3.33 12.00 -12.40
CA TYR A 97 3.83 13.06 -11.52
C TYR A 97 5.34 12.92 -11.31
N CYS A 98 6.05 14.03 -11.45
CA CYS A 98 7.46 14.14 -11.17
C CYS A 98 7.70 15.30 -10.21
N ALA A 99 8.46 15.06 -9.14
CA ALA A 99 9.12 16.16 -8.46
C ALA A 99 10.04 16.85 -9.46
N ALA A 100 10.33 18.14 -9.28
CA ALA A 100 11.15 18.87 -10.23
C ALA A 100 12.47 18.11 -10.56
N VAL A 101 12.57 17.72 -11.84
CA VAL A 101 13.60 16.95 -12.57
C VAL A 101 13.39 15.42 -12.71
N ALA A 102 12.90 15.09 -13.94
CA ALA A 102 13.19 13.95 -14.85
C ALA A 102 12.13 12.84 -15.07
N THR A 103 11.35 12.99 -16.15
CA THR A 103 10.36 12.09 -16.78
C THR A 103 10.68 10.56 -16.78
N PRO A 104 9.71 9.64 -16.51
CA PRO A 104 9.92 8.18 -16.52
C PRO A 104 9.25 7.45 -17.70
N THR A 105 9.59 6.16 -17.86
CA THR A 105 9.13 5.18 -18.89
C THR A 105 8.26 4.09 -18.23
N THR A 106 7.26 3.53 -18.94
CA THR A 106 6.21 2.62 -18.41
C THR A 106 6.52 1.12 -18.53
N THR A 107 5.90 0.29 -17.66
CA THR A 107 5.89 -1.20 -17.66
C THR A 107 4.45 -1.73 -17.43
N PRO A 108 4.03 -2.88 -18.01
CA PRO A 108 2.65 -3.39 -17.90
C PRO A 108 2.35 -4.29 -16.68
N THR A 109 1.08 -4.29 -16.26
CA THR A 109 0.48 -5.03 -15.13
C THR A 109 -0.25 -6.32 -15.58
N VAL A 110 -0.24 -7.38 -14.76
CA VAL A 110 -0.91 -8.68 -14.97
C VAL A 110 -2.21 -8.82 -14.16
N THR A 111 -3.21 -9.53 -14.69
CA THR A 111 -4.52 -9.78 -14.07
C THR A 111 -4.60 -11.20 -13.45
N PRO A 112 -5.06 -11.39 -12.19
CA PRO A 112 -5.17 -12.70 -11.54
C PRO A 112 -6.52 -13.43 -11.75
N THR A 113 -6.55 -14.71 -11.36
CA THR A 113 -7.70 -15.67 -11.40
C THR A 113 -8.63 -15.50 -10.18
N PRO A 114 -9.97 -15.63 -10.30
CA PRO A 114 -10.90 -15.41 -9.19
C PRO A 114 -10.82 -16.49 -8.10
N THR A 115 -10.73 -16.06 -6.83
CA THR A 115 -10.77 -16.88 -5.59
C THR A 115 -11.87 -16.36 -4.67
N THR A 116 -12.52 -17.22 -3.86
CA THR A 116 -13.52 -16.70 -2.89
C THR A 116 -12.84 -16.03 -1.70
N LYS A 117 -13.51 -15.05 -1.08
CA LYS A 117 -12.98 -14.25 0.04
C LYS A 117 -12.32 -15.09 1.15
N CYS A 118 -13.01 -16.09 1.70
CA CYS A 118 -12.48 -16.85 2.83
C CYS A 118 -11.42 -17.87 2.41
N GLU A 119 -11.43 -18.35 1.16
CA GLU A 119 -10.31 -19.11 0.61
C GLU A 119 -9.07 -18.23 0.51
N TRP A 120 -9.20 -16.99 0.02
CA TRP A 120 -8.10 -16.04 -0.01
C TRP A 120 -7.49 -15.83 1.37
N PHE A 121 -8.31 -15.54 2.40
CA PHE A 121 -7.77 -15.37 3.74
C PHE A 121 -7.10 -16.65 4.27
N SER A 122 -7.70 -17.82 4.04
CA SER A 122 -7.11 -19.10 4.46
C SER A 122 -5.75 -19.36 3.82
N ASP A 123 -5.59 -19.03 2.54
CA ASP A 123 -4.36 -19.23 1.78
C ASP A 123 -3.23 -18.28 2.18
N HIS A 124 -3.56 -17.13 2.78
CA HIS A 124 -2.60 -16.11 3.22
C HIS A 124 -2.28 -16.19 4.72
N MET A 125 -2.79 -17.21 5.44
CA MET A 125 -2.43 -17.39 6.85
C MET A 125 -1.00 -17.92 7.01
N PRO A 126 -0.18 -17.35 7.92
CA PRO A 126 -0.45 -16.16 8.74
C PRO A 126 -0.35 -14.85 7.94
N ILE A 127 -1.34 -13.98 8.08
CA ILE A 127 -1.42 -12.68 7.39
C ILE A 127 -0.14 -11.86 7.59
N LYS A 128 0.33 -11.27 6.48
CA LYS A 128 1.49 -10.38 6.38
C LYS A 128 1.06 -8.97 5.98
N SER A 129 1.98 -8.02 6.13
CA SER A 129 1.69 -6.61 5.80
C SER A 129 1.40 -6.40 4.31
N VAL A 130 2.03 -7.20 3.44
CA VAL A 130 1.75 -7.24 2.00
C VAL A 130 0.33 -7.74 1.68
N ASP A 131 -0.24 -8.62 2.49
CA ASP A 131 -1.61 -9.11 2.28
C ASP A 131 -2.63 -8.00 2.62
N ILE A 132 -2.35 -7.21 3.66
CA ILE A 132 -3.16 -6.04 4.01
C ILE A 132 -3.04 -4.96 2.92
N MET A 133 -1.84 -4.78 2.35
CA MET A 133 -1.59 -3.87 1.22
C MET A 133 -2.44 -4.27 0.01
N ASP A 134 -2.46 -5.55 -0.35
CA ASP A 134 -3.28 -6.07 -1.45
C ASP A 134 -4.78 -5.81 -1.24
N LEU A 135 -5.28 -5.92 0.00
CA LEU A 135 -6.67 -5.58 0.35
C LEU A 135 -6.95 -4.08 0.24
N VAL A 136 -6.02 -3.21 0.62
CA VAL A 136 -6.14 -1.75 0.46
C VAL A 136 -6.23 -1.39 -1.03
N GLU A 137 -5.33 -1.93 -1.86
CA GLU A 137 -5.37 -1.72 -3.30
C GLU A 137 -6.67 -2.23 -3.93
N ALA A 138 -7.16 -3.38 -3.46
CA ALA A 138 -8.39 -3.97 -3.96
C ALA A 138 -9.65 -3.19 -3.56
N TYR A 139 -9.69 -2.66 -2.33
CA TYR A 139 -10.76 -1.77 -1.87
C TYR A 139 -10.87 -0.51 -2.75
N LEU A 140 -9.73 0.00 -3.23
CA LEU A 140 -9.66 1.16 -4.12
C LEU A 140 -9.95 0.84 -5.60
N GLY A 141 -10.10 -0.44 -5.94
CA GLY A 141 -10.25 -0.91 -7.32
C GLY A 141 -8.97 -0.86 -8.15
N ILE A 142 -7.81 -0.75 -7.49
CA ILE A 142 -6.47 -0.75 -8.12
C ILE A 142 -6.07 -2.20 -8.44
N ARG A 143 -6.38 -3.12 -7.53
CA ARG A 143 -6.16 -4.56 -7.66
C ARG A 143 -7.48 -5.30 -7.75
N ASP A 144 -7.56 -6.33 -8.59
CA ASP A 144 -8.71 -7.24 -8.59
C ASP A 144 -8.32 -8.52 -7.82
N LEU A 145 -9.01 -8.82 -6.73
CA LEU A 145 -8.85 -10.07 -5.97
C LEU A 145 -9.93 -11.11 -6.30
N GLY A 146 -10.80 -10.83 -7.27
CA GLY A 146 -11.91 -11.70 -7.66
C GLY A 146 -13.17 -11.54 -6.81
N TRP A 147 -13.16 -10.60 -5.87
CA TRP A 147 -14.30 -10.26 -5.01
C TRP A 147 -14.21 -8.79 -4.54
N ALA A 148 -15.35 -8.21 -4.12
CA ALA A 148 -15.41 -6.83 -3.67
C ALA A 148 -14.91 -6.69 -2.22
N VAL A 149 -13.73 -6.08 -2.05
CA VAL A 149 -13.13 -5.82 -0.74
C VAL A 149 -13.83 -4.67 -0.03
N THR A 150 -14.05 -4.81 1.28
CA THR A 150 -14.63 -3.78 2.15
C THR A 150 -13.63 -3.33 3.22
N ALA A 151 -13.90 -2.19 3.85
CA ALA A 151 -13.11 -1.70 4.99
C ALA A 151 -13.06 -2.73 6.15
N MET A 152 -14.13 -3.51 6.34
CA MET A 152 -14.17 -4.56 7.37
C MET A 152 -13.17 -5.68 7.09
N ASP A 153 -12.89 -5.95 5.82
CA ASP A 153 -11.93 -6.98 5.42
C ASP A 153 -10.50 -6.55 5.70
N ILE A 154 -10.19 -5.27 5.45
CA ILE A 154 -8.90 -4.66 5.81
C ILE A 154 -8.72 -4.69 7.33
N MET A 155 -9.73 -4.27 8.10
CA MET A 155 -9.66 -4.30 9.57
C MET A 155 -9.56 -5.73 10.12
N GLY A 156 -10.25 -6.68 9.49
CA GLY A 156 -10.14 -8.10 9.84
C GLY A 156 -8.75 -8.67 9.57
N ALA A 157 -8.12 -8.31 8.44
CA ALA A 157 -6.74 -8.66 8.13
C ALA A 157 -5.75 -8.06 9.14
N VAL A 158 -5.95 -6.80 9.53
CA VAL A 158 -5.20 -6.15 10.61
C VAL A 158 -5.35 -6.92 11.93
N ALA A 159 -6.56 -7.35 12.27
CA ALA A 159 -6.79 -8.14 13.48
C ALA A 159 -6.07 -9.49 13.43
N TYR A 160 -6.13 -10.22 12.30
CA TYR A 160 -5.37 -11.46 12.12
C TYR A 160 -3.86 -11.25 12.21
N TYR A 161 -3.34 -10.18 11.61
CA TYR A 161 -1.92 -9.82 11.66
C TYR A 161 -1.44 -9.56 13.11
N LEU A 162 -2.29 -8.95 13.93
CA LEU A 162 -2.03 -8.69 15.35
C LEU A 162 -2.33 -9.90 16.26
N ASP A 163 -2.49 -11.10 15.68
CA ASP A 163 -2.82 -12.36 16.37
C ASP A 163 -4.17 -12.33 17.12
N ASN A 164 -5.08 -11.43 16.72
CA ASN A 164 -6.43 -11.33 17.25
C ASN A 164 -7.44 -12.03 16.33
N LYS A 165 -7.35 -13.37 16.31
CA LYS A 165 -8.15 -14.23 15.44
C LYS A 165 -9.67 -14.05 15.61
N SER A 166 -10.14 -13.93 16.85
CA SER A 166 -11.58 -13.78 17.12
C SER A 166 -12.16 -12.50 16.52
N GLU A 167 -11.42 -11.40 16.58
CA GLU A 167 -11.83 -10.14 15.97
C GLU A 167 -11.72 -10.22 14.44
N GLY A 168 -10.67 -10.85 13.92
CA GLY A 168 -10.53 -11.10 12.49
C GLY A 168 -11.72 -11.90 11.91
N ASP A 169 -12.14 -12.97 12.57
CA ASP A 169 -13.30 -13.77 12.15
C ASP A 169 -14.60 -12.96 12.23
N ALA A 170 -14.77 -12.13 13.27
CA ALA A 170 -15.94 -11.27 13.42
C ALA A 170 -16.05 -10.19 12.34
N LEU A 171 -14.92 -9.58 11.95
CA LEU A 171 -14.88 -8.51 10.96
C LEU A 171 -14.96 -9.03 9.52
N THR A 172 -14.25 -10.12 9.22
CA THR A 172 -14.27 -10.72 7.88
C THR A 172 -15.49 -11.61 7.65
N GLY A 173 -16.11 -12.14 8.70
CA GLY A 173 -17.13 -13.19 8.58
C GLY A 173 -16.58 -14.54 8.09
N CYS A 174 -15.26 -14.71 8.08
CA CYS A 174 -14.62 -16.00 7.84
C CYS A 174 -14.44 -16.76 9.16
N SER A 175 -14.20 -18.07 9.07
CA SER A 175 -13.95 -18.94 10.22
C SER A 175 -12.64 -19.68 9.96
N LEU A 176 -11.52 -19.05 10.34
CA LEU A 176 -10.16 -19.54 10.04
C LEU A 176 -9.53 -20.26 11.22
#